data_AF-A0A6H5KCN1-F1
#
_entry.id   AF-A0A6H5KCN1-F1
#
_cell.length_a   1.000
_cell.length_b   1.000
_cell.length_c   1.000
_cell.angle_alpha   90.00
_cell.angle_beta   90.00
_cell.angle_gamma   90.00
#
_symmetry.space_group_name_H-M   'P 1'
#
loop_
_entity.id
_entity.type
_entity.pdbx_description
1 polymer ?
#
loop_
_entity_poly.entity_id
_entity_poly.type
_entity_poly.pdbx_seq_one_letter_code
_entity_poly.pdbx_strand_id
1 'polypeptide(L)'
;MDKCPECHEGDLDFGTGLDGRWDIEWRFVACPGEEVSFKVVEMTPYYWKIQPRGTATPVESLTIGGRAAARTDDNHFELEHPSGNPWYEPQMVVTTTVGGVVEETEMSV
;
A
#
# COMPACT_ATOMS: atom_id res chain seq x y z
N MET A 1 1.61 -6.85 8.39
CA MET A 1 1.46 -8.28 8.70
C MET A 1 2.24 -9.00 7.62
N ASP A 2 3.06 -9.96 7.99
CA ASP A 2 4.36 -10.24 7.36
C ASP A 2 4.30 -11.04 6.04
N LYS A 3 5.43 -11.16 5.35
CA LYS A 3 5.64 -12.20 4.34
C LYS A 3 6.09 -13.48 5.06
N CYS A 4 5.52 -14.63 4.72
CA CYS A 4 6.02 -15.95 5.13
C CYS A 4 6.91 -16.53 4.01
N PRO A 5 8.25 -16.46 4.08
CA PRO A 5 9.12 -16.81 2.96
C PRO A 5 9.15 -18.30 2.61
N GLU A 6 8.96 -19.17 3.59
CA GLU A 6 9.00 -20.63 3.46
C GLU A 6 7.62 -21.29 3.28
N CYS A 7 6.54 -20.51 3.38
CA CYS A 7 5.18 -21.00 3.16
C CYS A 7 4.95 -21.43 1.71
N HIS A 8 4.23 -22.54 1.52
CA HIS A 8 3.74 -22.93 0.20
C HIS A 8 2.50 -22.10 -0.19
N GLU A 9 2.13 -22.14 -1.47
CA GLU A 9 0.88 -21.51 -1.92
C GLU A 9 -0.31 -22.09 -1.15
N GLY A 10 -1.12 -21.22 -0.56
CA GLY A 10 -2.27 -21.58 0.28
C GLY A 10 -1.97 -21.61 1.78
N ASP A 11 -0.70 -21.65 2.20
CA ASP A 11 -0.31 -21.62 3.61
C ASP A 11 -0.44 -20.21 4.21
N LEU A 12 -0.82 -20.13 5.48
CA LEU A 12 -0.88 -18.89 6.27
C LEU A 12 -0.14 -19.08 7.60
N ASP A 13 0.69 -18.10 7.97
CA ASP A 13 1.35 -18.05 9.27
C ASP A 13 0.57 -17.13 10.22
N PHE A 14 -0.20 -17.75 11.13
CA PHE A 14 -1.02 -17.02 12.09
C PHE A 14 -0.17 -16.60 13.30
N GLY A 15 -0.32 -15.35 13.74
CA GLY A 15 0.50 -14.77 14.82
C GLY A 15 0.35 -15.40 16.22
N THR A 16 -0.43 -16.47 16.39
CA THR A 16 -0.53 -17.24 17.63
C THR A 16 -0.29 -18.71 17.32
N GLY A 17 0.88 -19.23 17.70
CA GLY A 17 1.20 -20.64 17.58
C GLY A 17 0.51 -21.46 18.67
N LEU A 18 -0.18 -22.54 18.28
CA LEU A 18 -0.79 -23.50 19.19
C LEU A 18 -0.37 -24.93 18.81
N ASP A 19 -1.30 -25.78 18.43
CA ASP A 19 -1.18 -27.24 18.25
C ASP A 19 -0.65 -27.68 16.88
N GLY A 20 -0.02 -26.78 16.12
CA GLY A 20 0.71 -27.11 14.90
C GLY A 20 0.02 -26.68 13.60
N ARG A 21 0.11 -27.53 12.57
CA ARG A 21 -0.36 -27.24 11.19
C ARG A 21 -1.73 -27.86 10.93
N TRP A 22 -2.67 -27.04 10.46
CA TRP A 22 -4.04 -27.45 10.17
C TRP A 22 -4.30 -27.41 8.67
N ASP A 23 -5.23 -28.26 8.22
CA ASP A 23 -5.80 -28.15 6.88
C ASP A 23 -6.91 -27.09 6.90
N ILE A 24 -6.80 -26.08 6.04
CA ILE A 24 -7.65 -24.89 6.07
C ILE A 24 -8.13 -24.51 4.67
N GLU A 25 -9.30 -23.89 4.63
CA GLU A 25 -9.78 -23.15 3.47
C GLU A 25 -9.93 -21.68 3.85
N TRP A 26 -9.48 -20.80 2.97
CA TRP A 26 -9.60 -19.36 3.18
C TRP A 26 -9.97 -18.64 1.90
N ARG A 27 -10.52 -17.45 2.08
CA ARG A 27 -10.75 -16.50 1.00
C ARG A 27 -10.48 -15.10 1.50
N PHE A 28 -10.12 -14.21 0.59
CA PHE A 28 -10.08 -12.79 0.88
C PHE A 28 -11.47 -12.30 1.30
N VAL A 29 -11.49 -11.40 2.29
CA VAL A 29 -12.68 -10.67 2.75
C VAL A 29 -12.31 -9.19 2.81
N ALA A 30 -13.13 -8.34 2.19
CA ALA A 30 -12.92 -6.90 2.27
C ALA A 30 -13.00 -6.42 3.73
N CYS A 31 -12.08 -5.53 4.11
CA CYS A 31 -12.16 -4.84 5.38
C CYS A 31 -13.45 -3.97 5.40
N PRO A 32 -14.00 -3.67 6.59
CA PRO A 32 -15.16 -2.77 6.70
C PRO A 32 -14.91 -1.36 6.14
N GLY A 33 -13.67 -1.04 5.76
CA GLY A 33 -13.25 0.26 5.26
C GLY A 33 -13.10 1.26 6.39
N GLU A 34 -11.99 1.98 6.41
CA GLU A 34 -11.80 3.18 7.21
C GLU A 34 -11.51 4.34 6.27
N GLU A 35 -11.53 5.57 6.78
CA GLU A 35 -11.06 6.73 6.03
C GLU A 35 -9.61 6.49 5.58
N VAL A 36 -9.34 6.70 4.29
CA VAL A 36 -8.01 6.46 3.74
C VAL A 36 -7.02 7.46 4.33
N SER A 37 -5.94 6.93 4.88
CA SER A 37 -4.84 7.72 5.44
C SER A 37 -3.51 7.23 4.92
N PHE A 38 -2.46 8.05 5.04
CA PHE A 38 -1.13 7.73 4.54
C PHE A 38 -0.12 7.67 5.68
N LYS A 39 0.59 6.56 5.79
CA LYS A 39 1.85 6.52 6.55
C LYS A 39 2.96 7.02 5.64
N VAL A 40 3.61 8.11 6.06
CA VAL A 40 4.80 8.65 5.39
C VAL A 40 6.05 8.00 6.00
N VAL A 41 6.85 7.33 5.17
CA VAL A 41 8.19 6.85 5.56
C VAL A 41 9.22 7.92 5.25
N GLU A 42 9.13 8.47 4.06
CA GLU A 42 9.99 9.56 3.61
C GLU A 42 9.19 10.42 2.63
N MET A 43 9.28 11.74 2.79
CA MET A 43 8.67 12.68 1.87
C MET A 43 9.57 13.90 1.82
N THR A 44 10.31 14.01 0.72
CA THR A 44 11.21 15.11 0.42
C THR A 44 10.76 15.80 -0.86
N PRO A 45 11.32 16.97 -1.19
CA PRO A 45 11.04 17.59 -2.48
C PRO A 45 11.42 16.71 -3.68
N TYR A 46 12.26 15.68 -3.52
CA TYR A 46 12.76 14.90 -4.64
C TYR A 46 12.27 13.45 -4.66
N TYR A 47 11.79 12.94 -3.52
CA TYR A 47 11.46 11.53 -3.35
C TYR A 47 10.39 11.33 -2.29
N TRP A 48 9.37 10.54 -2.63
CA TRP A 48 8.26 10.20 -1.74
C TRP A 48 8.21 8.69 -1.57
N LYS A 49 8.02 8.22 -0.34
CA LYS A 49 7.74 6.83 0.03
C LYS A 49 6.60 6.80 1.05
N ILE A 50 5.43 6.38 0.59
CA ILE A 50 4.17 6.44 1.35
C ILE A 50 3.43 5.11 1.31
N GLN A 51 2.60 4.86 2.31
CA GLN A 51 1.75 3.66 2.40
C GLN A 51 0.30 4.09 2.65
N PRO A 52 -0.63 3.79 1.73
CA PRO A 52 -2.06 3.92 1.98
C PRO A 52 -2.52 2.95 3.07
N ARG A 53 -3.46 3.39 3.91
CA ARG A 53 -4.08 2.65 5.01
C ARG A 53 -5.58 2.89 5.00
N GLY A 54 -6.33 2.00 5.65
CA GLY A 54 -7.80 2.11 5.74
C GLY A 54 -8.58 1.60 4.52
N THR A 55 -7.90 1.26 3.42
CA THR A 55 -8.54 0.74 2.19
C THR A 55 -9.29 -0.57 2.43
N ALA A 56 -10.53 -0.67 1.93
CA ALA A 56 -11.38 -1.86 2.08
C ALA A 56 -10.83 -3.10 1.34
N THR A 57 -10.15 -2.90 0.21
CA THR A 57 -9.49 -3.98 -0.56
C THR A 57 -8.04 -3.61 -0.86
N PRO A 58 -7.18 -4.58 -1.23
CA PRO A 58 -5.78 -4.30 -1.51
C PRO A 58 -5.62 -3.19 -2.55
N VAL A 59 -4.69 -2.27 -2.29
CA VAL A 59 -4.29 -1.28 -3.29
C VAL A 59 -3.66 -2.01 -4.46
N GLU A 60 -4.11 -1.72 -5.67
CA GLU A 60 -3.54 -2.22 -6.91
C GLU A 60 -2.49 -1.25 -7.44
N SER A 61 -2.82 0.05 -7.46
CA SER A 61 -1.95 1.10 -7.96
C SER A 61 -2.07 2.40 -7.18
N LEU A 62 -1.03 3.23 -7.26
CA LEU A 62 -0.99 4.56 -6.69
C LEU A 62 -0.31 5.52 -7.66
N THR A 63 -0.85 6.73 -7.80
CA THR A 63 -0.21 7.82 -8.53
C THR A 63 0.02 9.04 -7.65
N ILE A 64 1.08 9.79 -7.93
CA ILE A 64 1.42 11.07 -7.29
C ILE A 64 1.56 12.10 -8.42
N GLY A 65 0.72 13.13 -8.41
CA GLY A 65 0.70 14.14 -9.48
C GLY A 65 0.42 13.51 -10.86
N GLY A 66 -0.39 12.44 -10.91
CA GLY A 66 -0.71 11.70 -12.13
C GLY A 66 0.36 10.72 -12.62
N ARG A 67 1.46 10.53 -11.88
CA ARG A 67 2.53 9.58 -12.22
C ARG A 67 2.47 8.33 -11.36
N ALA A 68 2.59 7.16 -11.97
CA ALA A 68 2.60 5.89 -11.26
C ALA A 68 3.78 5.79 -10.30
N ALA A 69 3.50 5.51 -9.02
CA ALA A 69 4.48 5.17 -8.01
C ALA A 69 4.77 3.66 -8.05
N ALA A 70 6.04 3.28 -7.82
CA ALA A 70 6.46 1.90 -7.78
C ALA A 70 6.08 1.26 -6.45
N ARG A 71 5.44 0.09 -6.47
CA ARG A 71 5.20 -0.70 -5.25
C ARG A 71 6.51 -1.37 -4.80
N THR A 72 6.80 -1.26 -3.52
CA THR A 72 7.95 -1.90 -2.88
C THR A 72 7.54 -3.17 -2.12
N ASP A 73 8.50 -4.07 -1.89
CA ASP A 73 8.28 -5.32 -1.15
C ASP A 73 7.91 -5.11 0.33
N ASP A 74 8.17 -3.93 0.88
CA ASP A 74 7.84 -3.54 2.26
C ASP A 74 6.45 -2.86 2.39
N ASN A 75 5.59 -3.04 1.38
CA ASN A 75 4.22 -2.52 1.32
C ASN A 75 4.14 -0.98 1.34
N HIS A 76 5.01 -0.32 0.59
CA HIS A 76 4.94 1.11 0.30
C HIS A 76 4.83 1.34 -1.21
N PHE A 77 4.59 2.59 -1.56
CA PHE A 77 4.73 3.11 -2.90
C PHE A 77 5.76 4.22 -2.88
N GLU A 78 6.67 4.20 -3.84
CA GLU A 78 7.73 5.18 -3.96
C GLU A 78 7.78 5.86 -5.33
N LEU A 79 8.17 7.13 -5.34
CA LEU A 79 8.35 7.89 -6.56
C LEU A 79 9.44 8.95 -6.40
N GLU A 80 10.42 8.90 -7.29
CA GLU A 80 11.36 10.00 -7.53
C GLU A 80 10.74 11.05 -8.46
N HIS A 81 11.08 12.32 -8.22
CA HIS A 81 10.66 13.41 -9.09
C HIS A 81 11.19 13.18 -10.52
N PRO A 82 10.34 13.26 -11.56
CA PRO A 82 10.69 12.83 -12.92
C PRO A 82 11.93 13.52 -13.50
N SER A 83 12.05 14.82 -13.23
CA SER A 83 13.09 15.68 -13.77
C SER A 83 14.21 15.99 -12.79
N GLY A 84 14.20 15.38 -11.60
CA GLY A 84 15.09 15.76 -10.49
C GLY A 84 14.81 17.15 -9.89
N ASN A 85 13.74 17.83 -10.33
CA ASN A 85 13.27 19.06 -9.69
C ASN A 85 12.56 18.77 -8.35
N PRO A 86 12.41 19.77 -7.49
CA PRO A 86 11.64 19.66 -6.26
C PRO A 86 10.12 19.76 -6.46
N TRP A 87 9.35 18.91 -5.77
CA TRP A 87 7.92 19.08 -5.52
C TRP A 87 7.71 20.28 -4.57
N TYR A 88 7.11 21.36 -5.07
CA TYR A 88 6.74 22.53 -4.25
C TYR A 88 5.24 22.72 -4.09
N GLU A 89 4.48 22.29 -5.10
CA GLU A 89 3.03 22.35 -5.07
C GLU A 89 2.46 21.08 -4.46
N PRO A 90 1.28 21.16 -3.82
CA PRO A 90 0.55 19.97 -3.43
C PRO A 90 0.32 19.04 -4.62
N GLN A 91 0.49 17.75 -4.39
CA GLN A 91 0.29 16.69 -5.36
C GLN A 91 -0.97 15.92 -5.01
N MET A 92 -1.80 15.65 -6.01
CA MET A 92 -2.87 14.69 -5.87
C MET A 92 -2.28 13.28 -5.82
N VAL A 93 -2.52 12.60 -4.70
CA VAL A 93 -2.26 11.18 -4.52
C VAL A 93 -3.54 10.42 -4.80
N VAL A 94 -3.51 9.56 -5.81
CA VAL A 94 -4.66 8.76 -6.24
C VAL A 94 -4.36 7.29 -6.00
N THR A 95 -5.16 6.64 -5.17
CA THR A 95 -5.07 5.22 -4.86
C THR A 95 -6.19 4.47 -5.58
N THR A 96 -5.87 3.41 -6.32
CA THR A 96 -6.86 2.50 -6.91
C THR A 96 -6.71 1.12 -6.28
N THR A 97 -7.82 0.57 -5.79
CA THR A 97 -7.86 -0.77 -5.19
C THR A 97 -8.30 -1.83 -6.20
N VAL A 98 -8.01 -3.11 -5.92
CA VAL A 98 -8.45 -4.25 -6.76
C VAL A 98 -9.97 -4.30 -6.92
N GLY A 99 -10.73 -3.75 -5.96
CA GLY A 99 -12.19 -3.59 -6.07
C GLY A 99 -12.64 -2.44 -6.98
N GLY A 100 -11.72 -1.70 -7.61
CA GLY A 100 -12.01 -0.54 -8.45
C GLY A 100 -12.33 0.75 -7.70
N VAL A 101 -12.18 0.77 -6.36
CA VAL A 101 -12.37 1.99 -5.56
C VAL A 101 -11.19 2.92 -5.78
N VAL A 102 -11.49 4.17 -6.12
CA VAL A 102 -10.53 5.25 -6.33
C VAL A 102 -10.66 6.26 -5.19
N GLU A 103 -9.53 6.56 -4.55
CA GLU A 103 -9.44 7.49 -3.42
C GLU A 103 -8.41 8.56 -3.76
N GLU A 104 -8.77 9.82 -3.55
CA GLU A 104 -7.96 10.98 -3.91
C GLU A 104 -7.64 11.81 -2.67
N THR A 105 -6.36 12.16 -2.50
CA THR A 105 -5.91 12.96 -1.37
C THR A 105 -4.82 13.92 -1.82
N GLU A 106 -4.96 15.19 -1.48
CA GLU A 106 -3.92 16.17 -1.71
C GLU A 106 -2.85 16.07 -0.62
N MET A 107 -1.59 16.01 -1.00
CA MET A 107 -0.44 15.95 -0.09
C MET A 107 0.66 16.91 -0.53
N SER A 108 1.44 17.43 0.40
CA SER A 108 2.61 18.25 0.10
C SER A 108 3.75 17.88 1.06
N VAL A 109 4.99 18.18 0.66
CA VAL A 109 6.20 18.06 1.51
C VAL A 109 6.11 19.00 2.71
#